data_AF-A0A9E1FAB3-F1
#
_entry.id   AF-A0A9E1FAB3-F1
#
_cell.length_a   1.000
_cell.length_b   1.000
_cell.length_c   1.000
_cell.angle_alpha   90.00
_cell.angle_beta   90.00
_cell.angle_gamma   90.00
#
_symmetry.space_group_name_H-M   'P 1'
#
loop_
_entity.id
_entity.type
_entity.pdbx_description
1 polymer ?
#
loop_
_entity_poly.entity_id
_entity_poly.type
_entity_poly.pdbx_seq_one_letter_code
_entity_poly.pdbx_strand_id
1 'polypeptide(L)'
;MQWLEQYGQAAGYISTILGLVALILVKPIKRWVRKRKEGKEKERKEQAEFREELRGRLGEITTALGGLSDDIGDLQYERLSQAQDFYTSRGWCPGAKKEMLCKMHASYRAKGRNHLSEHYEEEILRLADKPEKEEDA
;
A
#
# COMPACT_ATOMS: atom_id res chain seq x y z
N MET A 1 -23.33 -78.03 23.89
CA MET A 1 -22.01 -77.66 24.45
C MET A 1 -21.00 -77.38 23.34
N GLN A 2 -20.74 -78.30 22.41
CA GLN A 2 -19.72 -78.13 21.34
C GLN A 2 -19.87 -76.88 20.45
N TRP A 3 -21.09 -76.46 20.10
CA TRP A 3 -21.30 -75.27 19.26
C TRP A 3 -20.93 -73.95 19.97
N LEU A 4 -21.18 -73.83 21.28
CA LEU A 4 -20.84 -72.61 22.05
C LEU A 4 -19.33 -72.41 22.17
N GLU A 5 -18.58 -73.49 22.36
CA GLU A 5 -17.12 -73.45 22.39
C GLU A 5 -16.54 -73.09 21.01
N GLN A 6 -17.11 -73.61 19.94
CA GLN A 6 -16.68 -73.32 18.57
C GLN A 6 -16.94 -71.86 18.17
N TYR A 7 -18.08 -71.29 18.57
CA TYR A 7 -18.38 -69.86 18.40
C TYR A 7 -17.49 -68.97 19.27
N GLY A 8 -17.19 -69.37 20.51
CA GLY A 8 -16.28 -68.64 21.39
C GLY A 8 -14.85 -68.60 20.85
N GLN A 9 -14.36 -69.72 20.31
CA GLN A 9 -13.03 -69.81 19.71
C GLN A 9 -12.95 -69.01 18.40
N ALA A 10 -13.97 -69.10 17.54
CA ALA A 10 -14.06 -68.30 16.31
C ALA A 10 -14.12 -66.78 16.61
N ALA A 11 -14.88 -66.36 17.62
CA ALA A 11 -14.95 -64.96 18.05
C ALA A 11 -13.60 -64.44 18.57
N GLY A 12 -12.86 -65.27 19.31
CA GLY A 12 -11.50 -64.97 19.76
C GLY A 12 -10.55 -64.70 18.59
N TYR A 13 -10.52 -65.59 17.59
CA TYR A 13 -9.68 -65.40 16.40
C TYR A 13 -10.07 -64.15 15.59
N ILE A 14 -11.36 -63.90 15.37
CA ILE A 14 -11.84 -62.72 14.63
C ILE A 14 -11.44 -61.43 15.37
N SER A 15 -11.60 -61.38 16.69
CA SER A 15 -11.20 -60.21 17.49
C SER A 15 -9.69 -59.95 17.44
N THR A 16 -8.88 -61.00 17.42
CA THR A 16 -7.41 -60.90 17.34
C THR A 16 -6.97 -60.40 15.97
N ILE A 17 -7.59 -60.90 14.90
CA ILE A 17 -7.34 -60.45 13.52
C ILE A 17 -7.73 -58.99 13.36
N LEU A 18 -8.90 -58.58 13.86
CA LEU A 18 -9.35 -57.18 13.83
C LEU A 18 -8.41 -56.26 14.62
N GLY A 19 -7.91 -56.71 15.79
CA GLY A 19 -6.92 -55.97 16.57
C GLY A 19 -5.59 -55.78 15.83
N LEU A 20 -5.10 -56.81 15.14
CA LEU A 20 -3.88 -56.72 14.33
C LEU A 20 -4.05 -55.82 13.10
N VAL A 21 -5.18 -55.93 12.39
CA VAL A 21 -5.51 -55.05 11.26
C VAL A 21 -5.62 -53.60 11.72
N ALA A 22 -6.26 -53.33 12.86
CA ALA A 22 -6.32 -52.00 13.45
C ALA A 22 -4.92 -51.45 13.77
N LEU A 23 -4.03 -52.26 14.37
CA LEU A 23 -2.66 -51.84 14.69
C LEU A 23 -1.83 -51.52 13.43
N ILE A 24 -1.99 -52.30 12.36
CA ILE A 24 -1.30 -52.08 11.07
C ILE A 24 -1.79 -50.78 10.42
N LEU A 25 -3.09 -50.48 10.47
CA LEU A 25 -3.68 -49.32 9.80
C LEU A 25 -3.60 -48.02 10.61
N VAL A 26 -3.59 -48.07 11.95
CA VAL A 26 -3.59 -46.86 12.80
C VAL A 26 -2.29 -46.05 12.66
N LYS A 27 -1.13 -46.70 12.60
CA LYS A 27 0.17 -46.01 12.46
C LYS A 27 0.29 -45.20 11.15
N PRO A 28 0.02 -45.74 9.94
CA PRO A 28 0.09 -44.98 8.70
C PRO A 28 -0.96 -43.86 8.64
N ILE A 29 -2.19 -44.10 9.12
CA ILE A 29 -3.23 -43.06 9.17
C ILE A 29 -2.80 -41.91 10.09
N LYS A 30 -2.29 -42.20 11.29
CA LYS A 30 -1.81 -41.16 12.21
C LYS A 30 -0.65 -40.34 11.61
N ARG A 31 0.29 -40.99 10.91
CA ARG A 31 1.39 -40.32 10.19
C ARG A 31 0.87 -39.43 9.06
N TRP A 32 -0.10 -39.90 8.29
CA TRP A 32 -0.71 -39.12 7.20
C TRP A 32 -1.46 -37.90 7.72
N VAL A 33 -2.27 -38.05 8.76
CA VAL A 33 -2.98 -36.92 9.41
C VAL A 33 -1.97 -35.92 9.95
N ARG A 34 -0.89 -36.37 10.60
CA ARG A 34 0.16 -35.47 11.11
C ARG A 34 0.84 -34.70 9.99
N LYS A 35 1.28 -35.40 8.92
CA LYS A 35 1.90 -34.76 7.75
C LYS A 35 0.96 -33.75 7.07
N ARG A 36 -0.34 -34.04 7.01
CA ARG A 36 -1.34 -33.12 6.45
C ARG A 36 -1.57 -31.90 7.34
N LYS A 37 -1.54 -32.06 8.67
CA LYS A 37 -1.61 -30.93 9.62
C LYS A 37 -0.36 -30.06 9.52
N GLU A 38 0.83 -30.67 9.53
CA GLU A 38 2.10 -29.98 9.37
C GLU A 38 2.17 -29.22 8.03
N GLY A 39 1.72 -29.83 6.92
CA GLY A 39 1.65 -29.17 5.61
C GLY A 39 0.75 -27.94 5.60
N LYS A 40 -0.47 -28.07 6.14
CA LYS A 40 -1.41 -26.94 6.27
C LYS A 40 -0.87 -25.83 7.18
N GLU A 41 -0.15 -26.20 8.24
CA GLU A 41 0.45 -25.22 9.14
C GLU A 41 1.59 -24.46 8.45
N LYS A 42 2.42 -25.15 7.68
CA LYS A 42 3.47 -24.53 6.86
C LYS A 42 2.90 -23.58 5.80
N GLU A 43 1.91 -24.04 5.03
CA GLU A 43 1.22 -23.19 4.05
C GLU A 43 0.63 -21.93 4.70
N ARG A 44 0.05 -22.07 5.90
CA ARG A 44 -0.47 -20.91 6.65
C ARG A 44 0.63 -19.97 7.11
N LYS A 45 1.77 -20.50 7.57
CA LYS A 45 2.94 -19.69 7.98
C LYS A 45 3.52 -18.94 6.79
N GLU A 46 3.77 -19.63 5.68
CA GLU A 46 4.27 -19.02 4.44
C GLU A 46 3.32 -17.93 3.92
N GLN A 47 2.01 -18.18 3.95
CA GLN A 47 1.01 -17.16 3.59
C GLN A 47 1.00 -15.97 4.56
N ALA A 48 1.19 -16.21 5.85
CA ALA A 48 1.24 -15.15 6.85
C ALA A 48 2.49 -14.29 6.68
N GLU A 49 3.66 -14.92 6.52
CA GLU A 49 4.95 -14.27 6.26
C GLU A 49 4.89 -13.45 4.96
N PHE A 50 4.36 -14.03 3.88
CA PHE A 50 4.19 -13.31 2.62
C PHE A 50 3.25 -12.10 2.76
N ARG A 51 2.13 -12.24 3.49
CA ARG A 51 1.21 -11.13 3.75
C ARG A 51 1.85 -10.04 4.60
N GLU A 52 2.66 -10.42 5.57
CA GLU A 52 3.42 -9.49 6.40
C GLU A 52 4.43 -8.71 5.54
N GLU A 53 5.22 -9.41 4.72
CA GLU A 53 6.19 -8.80 3.81
C GLU A 53 5.51 -7.83 2.83
N LEU A 54 4.39 -8.25 2.22
CA LEU A 54 3.61 -7.38 1.34
C LEU A 54 3.11 -6.13 2.08
N ARG A 55 2.63 -6.29 3.32
CA ARG A 55 2.17 -5.15 4.12
C ARG A 55 3.33 -4.22 4.45
N GLY A 56 4.51 -4.76 4.75
CA GLY A 56 5.74 -3.99 4.97
C GLY A 56 6.11 -3.17 3.73
N ARG A 57 6.23 -3.82 2.57
CA ARG A 57 6.54 -3.15 1.29
C ARG A 57 5.51 -2.09 0.91
N LEU A 58 4.22 -2.34 1.12
CA LEU A 58 3.17 -1.35 0.89
C LEU A 58 3.28 -0.16 1.84
N GLY A 59 3.68 -0.39 3.09
CA GLY A 59 3.97 0.67 4.06
C GLY A 59 5.16 1.54 3.65
N GLU A 60 6.24 0.93 3.15
CA GLU A 60 7.39 1.65 2.60
C GLU A 60 7.00 2.50 1.39
N ILE A 61 6.25 1.95 0.44
CA ILE A 61 5.75 2.69 -0.73
C ILE A 61 4.88 3.87 -0.29
N THR A 62 3.96 3.65 0.65
CA THR A 62 3.07 4.70 1.15
C THR A 62 3.86 5.83 1.81
N THR A 63 4.88 5.49 2.60
CA THR A 63 5.80 6.46 3.20
C THR A 63 6.56 7.25 2.14
N ALA A 64 7.12 6.57 1.14
CA ALA A 64 7.84 7.21 0.04
C ALA A 64 6.95 8.16 -0.78
N LEU A 65 5.71 7.75 -1.06
CA LEU A 65 4.72 8.59 -1.74
C LEU A 65 4.32 9.80 -0.89
N GLY A 66 4.22 9.64 0.42
CA GLY A 66 4.04 10.74 1.37
C GLY A 66 5.16 11.77 1.25
N GLY A 67 6.41 11.32 1.35
CA GLY A 67 7.60 12.18 1.21
C GLY A 67 7.65 12.90 -0.14
N LEU A 68 7.41 12.20 -1.25
CA LEU A 68 7.35 12.83 -2.58
C LEU A 68 6.25 13.89 -2.68
N SER A 69 5.10 13.70 -2.01
CA SER A 69 4.03 14.70 -1.98
C SER A 69 4.46 15.96 -1.22
N ASP A 70 5.28 15.82 -0.19
CA ASP A 70 5.89 16.92 0.57
C ASP A 70 6.94 17.66 -0.26
N ASP A 71 7.87 16.94 -0.89
CA ASP A 71 8.86 17.53 -1.80
C ASP A 71 8.21 18.31 -2.95
N ILE A 72 7.13 17.78 -3.54
CA ILE A 72 6.34 18.49 -4.57
C ILE A 72 5.73 19.78 -3.99
N GLY A 73 5.34 19.77 -2.72
CA GLY A 73 4.87 20.96 -2.02
C GLY A 73 5.92 22.04 -1.95
N ASP A 74 7.10 21.67 -1.50
CA ASP A 74 8.21 22.61 -1.34
C ASP A 74 8.60 23.20 -2.70
N LEU A 75 8.68 22.37 -3.75
CA LEU A 75 8.92 22.84 -5.13
C LEU A 75 7.81 23.76 -5.66
N GLN A 76 6.54 23.47 -5.36
CA GLN A 76 5.43 24.34 -5.73
C GLN A 76 5.54 25.70 -5.03
N TYR A 77 5.87 25.69 -3.73
CA TYR A 77 6.07 26.90 -2.96
C TYR A 77 7.23 27.74 -3.50
N GLU A 78 8.41 27.14 -3.67
CA GLU A 78 9.58 27.82 -4.23
C GLU A 78 9.28 28.42 -5.60
N ARG A 79 8.57 27.68 -6.46
CA ARG A 79 8.21 28.16 -7.80
C ARG A 79 7.21 29.30 -7.75
N LEU A 80 6.27 29.32 -6.81
CA LEU A 80 5.35 30.44 -6.60
C LEU A 80 6.10 31.69 -6.12
N SER A 81 7.01 31.52 -5.15
CA SER A 81 7.87 32.62 -4.66
C SER A 81 8.73 33.21 -5.78
N GLN A 82 9.46 32.36 -6.52
CA GLN A 82 10.30 32.80 -7.63
C GLN A 82 9.50 33.51 -8.73
N ALA A 83 8.29 33.03 -9.00
CA ALA A 83 7.42 33.69 -9.98
C ALA A 83 6.97 35.07 -9.50
N GLN A 84 6.64 35.22 -8.23
CA GLN A 84 6.28 36.51 -7.66
C GLN A 84 7.46 37.48 -7.74
N ASP A 85 8.66 37.07 -7.32
CA ASP A 85 9.85 37.91 -7.37
C ASP A 85 10.16 38.34 -8.82
N PHE A 86 10.11 37.38 -9.76
CA PHE A 86 10.43 37.63 -11.17
C PHE A 86 9.42 38.54 -11.86
N TYR A 87 8.13 38.30 -11.70
CA TYR A 87 7.11 39.07 -12.41
C TYR A 87 6.85 40.43 -11.76
N THR A 88 6.93 40.52 -10.43
CA THR A 88 6.78 41.79 -9.72
C THR A 88 7.95 42.73 -10.02
N SER A 89 9.19 42.22 -10.06
CA SER A 89 10.35 43.02 -10.48
C SER A 89 10.26 43.49 -11.93
N ARG A 90 9.61 42.71 -12.81
CA ARG A 90 9.40 43.06 -14.23
C ARG A 90 8.22 44.00 -14.46
N GLY A 91 7.26 44.06 -13.53
CA GLY A 91 6.04 44.87 -13.64
C GLY A 91 4.94 44.29 -14.53
N TRP A 92 5.15 43.13 -15.16
CA TRP A 92 4.14 42.48 -16.02
C TRP A 92 4.27 40.96 -16.04
N CYS A 93 3.15 40.26 -16.23
CA CYS A 93 3.09 38.80 -16.30
C CYS A 93 2.09 38.36 -17.40
N PRO A 94 2.50 37.53 -18.37
CA PRO A 94 1.58 37.03 -19.41
C PRO A 94 0.36 36.31 -18.80
N GLY A 95 -0.83 36.53 -19.37
CA GLY A 95 -2.06 35.87 -18.90
C GLY A 95 -1.97 34.33 -18.83
N ALA A 96 -1.32 33.68 -19.79
CA ALA A 96 -1.08 32.24 -19.76
C ALA A 96 -0.22 31.78 -18.57
N LYS A 97 0.73 32.63 -18.13
CA LYS A 97 1.55 32.37 -16.95
C LYS A 97 0.77 32.59 -15.67
N LYS A 98 -0.07 33.63 -15.61
CA LYS A 98 -1.01 33.83 -14.49
C LYS A 98 -1.89 32.60 -14.29
N GLU A 99 -2.55 32.12 -15.34
CA GLU A 99 -3.43 30.95 -15.25
C GLU A 99 -2.70 29.69 -14.75
N MET A 100 -1.47 29.45 -15.23
CA MET A 100 -0.62 28.35 -14.78
C MET A 100 -0.30 28.48 -13.28
N LEU A 101 0.04 29.68 -12.81
CA LEU A 101 0.36 29.94 -11.40
C LEU A 101 -0.87 29.81 -10.50
N CYS A 102 -2.04 30.28 -10.94
CA CYS A 102 -3.31 30.07 -10.24
C CYS A 102 -3.64 28.57 -10.08
N LYS A 103 -3.46 27.77 -11.14
CA LYS A 103 -3.65 26.31 -11.07
C LYS A 103 -2.68 25.64 -10.09
N MET A 104 -1.42 26.07 -10.10
CA MET A 104 -0.39 25.59 -9.18
C MET A 104 -0.74 25.94 -7.73
N HIS A 105 -1.15 27.19 -7.47
CA HIS A 105 -1.60 27.63 -6.15
C HIS A 105 -2.84 26.89 -5.68
N ALA A 106 -3.83 26.68 -6.54
CA ALA A 106 -5.02 25.88 -6.23
C ALA A 106 -4.65 24.43 -5.84
N SER A 107 -3.72 23.81 -6.57
CA SER A 107 -3.20 22.48 -6.22
C SER A 107 -2.45 22.47 -4.89
N TYR A 108 -1.72 23.53 -4.56
CA TYR A 108 -0.98 23.67 -3.31
C TYR A 108 -1.94 23.85 -2.13
N ARG A 109 -2.93 24.74 -2.27
CA ARG A 109 -3.98 25.00 -1.29
C ARG A 109 -4.85 23.77 -1.01
N ALA A 110 -5.23 23.02 -2.05
CA ALA A 110 -6.04 21.82 -1.92
C ALA A 110 -5.38 20.75 -1.02
N LYS A 111 -4.05 20.79 -0.85
CA LYS A 111 -3.29 19.92 0.04
C LYS A 111 -3.12 20.49 1.46
N GLY A 112 -3.83 21.57 1.79
CA GLY A 112 -3.79 22.20 3.12
C GLY A 112 -2.56 23.09 3.38
N ARG A 113 -1.81 23.45 2.33
CA ARG A 113 -0.63 24.31 2.42
C ARG A 113 -1.02 25.73 1.99
N ASN A 114 -0.99 26.73 2.87
CA ASN A 114 -1.57 28.06 2.52
C ASN A 114 -0.89 29.32 3.07
N HIS A 115 0.07 29.24 3.98
CA HIS A 115 0.35 30.39 4.86
C HIS A 115 1.14 31.54 4.22
N LEU A 116 1.73 31.35 3.03
CA LEU A 116 2.59 32.37 2.40
C LEU A 116 2.29 32.62 0.91
N SER A 117 1.56 31.70 0.25
CA SER A 117 1.35 31.75 -1.20
C SER A 117 0.16 32.58 -1.68
N GLU A 118 -0.78 32.92 -0.79
CA GLU A 118 -1.98 33.68 -1.16
C GLU A 118 -1.63 35.09 -1.66
N HIS A 119 -0.70 35.77 -0.98
CA HIS A 119 -0.25 37.10 -1.37
C HIS A 119 0.47 37.09 -2.73
N TYR A 120 1.19 36.01 -3.05
CA TYR A 120 1.91 35.88 -4.32
C TYR A 120 0.96 35.84 -5.52
N GLU A 121 -0.14 35.08 -5.41
CA GLU A 121 -1.12 35.02 -6.49
C GLU A 121 -1.75 36.41 -6.72
N GLU A 122 -2.19 37.08 -5.65
CA GLU A 122 -2.82 38.40 -5.75
C GLU A 122 -1.91 39.45 -6.38
N GLU A 123 -0.64 39.50 -5.99
CA GLU A 123 0.34 40.44 -6.55
C GLU A 123 0.57 40.18 -8.03
N ILE A 124 0.77 38.93 -8.43
CA ILE A 124 1.00 38.57 -9.84
C ILE A 124 -0.24 38.85 -10.69
N LEU A 125 -1.45 38.65 -10.15
CA LEU A 125 -2.70 38.91 -10.87
C LEU A 125 -2.91 40.40 -11.16
N ARG A 126 -2.43 41.30 -10.29
CA ARG A 126 -2.53 42.76 -10.48
C ARG A 126 -1.63 43.31 -11.58
N LEU A 127 -0.58 42.58 -11.96
CA LEU A 127 0.38 43.02 -12.98
C LEU A 127 -0.28 43.12 -14.37
N ALA A 128 0.28 43.94 -15.26
CA ALA A 128 -0.17 43.99 -16.65
C ALA A 128 0.15 42.68 -17.40
N ASP A 129 -0.63 42.36 -18.44
CA ASP A 129 -0.42 41.13 -19.23
C ASP A 129 0.74 41.23 -20.23
N LYS A 130 1.13 42.45 -20.58
CA LYS A 130 2.14 42.79 -21.58
C LYS A 130 3.03 43.90 -21.02
N PRO A 131 4.29 44.00 -21.50
CA PRO A 131 5.13 45.13 -21.13
C PRO A 131 4.44 46.44 -21.52
N GLU A 132 4.65 47.48 -20.70
CA GLU A 132 4.41 48.84 -21.16
C GLU A 132 5.30 49.06 -22.39
N LYS A 133 4.68 49.48 -23.50
CA LYS A 133 5.46 49.85 -24.69
C LYS A 133 6.28 51.05 -24.26
N GLU A 134 7.61 50.97 -24.32
CA GLU A 134 8.43 52.18 -24.32
C GLU A 134 7.88 53.05 -25.46
N GLU A 135 7.30 54.20 -25.12
CA GLU A 135 7.05 55.23 -26.12
C GLU A 135 8.42 55.62 -26.66
N ASP A 136 8.67 55.28 -27.92
CA ASP A 136 9.94 55.51 -28.62
C ASP A 136 10.42 56.96 -28.39
N ALA A 137 11.52 57.10 -27.65
CA ALA A 137 12.21 58.37 -27.40
C ALA A 137 13.19 58.70 -28.53
#